data_AF-E2BTL4-F1
#
_entry.id   AF-E2BTL4-F1
#
_cell.length_a   1.000
_cell.length_b   1.000
_cell.length_c   1.000
_cell.angle_alpha   90.00
_cell.angle_beta   90.00
_cell.angle_gamma   90.00
#
_symmetry.space_group_name_H-M   'P 1'
#
loop_
_entity.id
_entity.type
_entity.pdbx_description
1 polymer ?
#
loop_
_entity_poly.entity_id
_entity_poly.type
_entity_poly.pdbx_seq_one_letter_code
_entity_poly.pdbx_strand_id
1 'polypeptide(L)'
;MEKENKYWVKEEDRKCVFCGQGRDNIDHFIGECEITREWFKELGNSKEERVKKLWKDDLNKVKTEILKELWKEKKKGKKKEEKKRQDVI
;
A
#
# COMPACT_ATOMS: atom_id res chain seq x y z
N MET A 1 -26.04 -17.26 2.61
CA MET A 1 -25.14 -17.07 1.46
C MET A 1 -25.23 -15.61 1.05
N GLU A 2 -24.44 -14.74 1.68
CA GLU A 2 -24.41 -13.34 1.33
C GLU A 2 -23.24 -13.11 0.36
N LYS A 3 -23.58 -12.83 -0.90
CA LYS A 3 -22.64 -12.27 -1.87
C LYS A 3 -22.33 -10.86 -1.40
N GLU A 4 -21.35 -10.72 -0.50
CA GLU A 4 -20.87 -9.41 -0.10
C GLU A 4 -20.37 -8.67 -1.35
N ASN A 5 -20.93 -7.49 -1.48
CA ASN A 5 -20.98 -6.71 -2.69
C ASN A 5 -19.58 -6.16 -2.98
N LYS A 6 -18.90 -6.70 -4.01
CA LYS A 6 -17.50 -6.45 -4.42
C LYS A 6 -17.10 -4.97 -4.58
N TYR A 7 -18.07 -4.05 -4.52
CA TYR A 7 -17.95 -2.63 -4.81
C TYR A 7 -18.05 -1.71 -3.59
N TRP A 8 -18.37 -2.23 -2.39
CA TRP A 8 -18.48 -1.43 -1.16
C TRP A 8 -17.27 -1.64 -0.25
N VAL A 9 -16.07 -1.38 -0.78
CA VAL A 9 -14.93 -1.10 0.10
C VAL A 9 -15.27 0.21 0.80
N LYS A 10 -15.66 0.14 2.08
CA LYS A 10 -15.95 1.29 2.95
C LYS A 10 -14.81 2.29 2.80
N GLU A 11 -15.11 3.58 2.78
CA GLU A 11 -14.09 4.63 2.59
C GLU A 11 -12.95 4.56 3.63
N GLU A 12 -13.21 3.90 4.76
CA GLU A 12 -12.26 3.61 5.83
C GLU A 12 -11.19 2.57 5.45
N ASP A 13 -11.54 1.56 4.63
CA ASP A 13 -10.63 0.56 4.05
C ASP A 13 -9.74 1.15 2.95
N ARG A 14 -10.03 2.38 2.49
CA ARG A 14 -9.20 3.07 1.51
C ARG A 14 -8.05 3.81 2.15
N LYS A 15 -7.90 3.80 3.47
CA LYS A 15 -6.81 4.47 4.17
C LYS A 15 -5.50 3.69 4.00
N CYS A 16 -4.39 4.42 3.90
CA CYS A 16 -3.07 3.81 3.82
C CYS A 16 -2.86 2.79 4.94
N VAL A 17 -2.55 1.54 4.60
CA VAL A 17 -2.33 0.48 5.61
C VAL A 17 -1.16 0.76 6.57
N PHE A 18 -0.29 1.70 6.21
CA PHE A 18 0.90 2.05 7.00
C PHE A 18 0.60 3.20 7.98
N CYS A 19 0.24 4.38 7.48
CA CYS A 19 0.02 5.55 8.33
C CYS A 19 -1.45 5.75 8.74
N GLY A 20 -2.40 4.98 8.19
CA GLY A 20 -3.83 5.14 8.46
C GLY A 20 -4.42 6.45 7.93
N GLN A 21 -3.65 7.22 7.14
CA GLN A 21 -4.06 8.50 6.56
C GLN A 21 -4.03 8.44 5.02
N GLY A 22 -4.72 9.37 4.37
CA GLY A 22 -4.76 9.45 2.91
C GLY A 22 -5.41 8.24 2.23
N ARG A 23 -5.21 8.10 0.92
CA ARG A 23 -5.66 6.91 0.17
C ARG A 23 -4.54 5.88 0.08
N ASP A 24 -4.89 4.60 0.15
CA ASP A 24 -4.00 3.45 -0.03
C ASP A 24 -3.60 3.28 -1.51
N ASN A 25 -2.91 4.29 -2.05
CA ASN A 25 -2.46 4.33 -3.42
C ASN A 25 -0.93 4.55 -3.48
N ILE A 26 -0.37 4.22 -4.64
CA ILE A 26 1.07 4.38 -4.89
C ILE A 26 1.53 5.84 -4.76
N ASP A 27 0.70 6.80 -5.16
CA ASP A 27 1.06 8.23 -5.09
C ASP A 27 1.28 8.68 -3.64
N HIS A 28 0.39 8.23 -2.75
CA HIS A 28 0.49 8.41 -1.32
C HIS A 28 1.73 7.71 -0.78
N PHE A 29 1.97 6.44 -1.15
CA PHE A 29 3.14 5.71 -0.65
C PHE A 29 4.49 6.36 -1.02
N ILE A 30 4.60 6.93 -2.22
CA ILE A 30 5.85 7.51 -2.70
C ILE A 30 6.19 8.84 -2.01
N GLY A 31 5.17 9.63 -1.68
CA GLY A 31 5.36 11.03 -1.32
C GLY A 31 4.71 11.48 -0.01
N GLU A 32 3.51 10.99 0.30
CA GLU A 32 2.69 11.51 1.40
C GLU A 32 2.77 10.65 2.66
N CYS A 33 2.91 9.33 2.52
CA CYS A 33 3.06 8.43 3.65
C CYS A 33 4.46 8.55 4.22
N GLU A 34 4.59 9.08 5.44
CA GLU A 34 5.87 9.23 6.13
C GLU A 34 6.65 7.90 6.24
N ILE A 35 5.93 6.78 6.45
CA ILE A 35 6.52 5.45 6.64
C ILE A 35 7.11 4.92 5.33
N THR A 36 6.30 4.87 4.26
CA THR A 36 6.77 4.29 3.00
C THR A 36 7.65 5.25 2.21
N ARG A 37 7.53 6.57 2.43
CA ARG A 37 8.38 7.59 1.78
C ARG A 37 9.87 7.31 2.01
N GLU A 38 10.25 6.75 3.15
CA GLU A 38 11.63 6.33 3.41
C GLU A 38 12.07 5.18 2.51
N TRP A 39 11.20 4.19 2.26
CA TRP A 39 11.50 3.07 1.36
C TRP A 39 11.71 3.53 -0.08
N PHE A 40 10.92 4.51 -0.53
CA PHE A 40 11.07 5.09 -1.87
C PHE A 40 12.22 6.10 -1.97
N LYS A 41 12.96 6.40 -0.89
CA LYS A 41 14.09 7.33 -0.93
C LYS A 41 15.25 6.84 -1.78
N GLU A 42 15.47 5.52 -1.82
CA GLU A 42 16.48 4.91 -2.70
C GLU A 42 16.13 5.02 -4.19
N LEU A 43 14.84 5.17 -4.51
CA LEU A 43 14.43 5.37 -5.90
C LEU A 43 14.72 6.81 -6.35
N GLY A 44 14.69 7.82 -5.49
CA GLY A 44 15.04 9.18 -5.87
C GLY A 44 14.86 10.18 -4.73
N ASN A 45 15.42 11.37 -4.87
CA ASN A 45 15.30 12.40 -3.84
C ASN A 45 13.95 13.14 -3.93
N SER A 46 13.40 13.29 -5.14
CA SER A 46 12.14 14.00 -5.38
C SER A 46 10.97 13.06 -5.66
N LYS A 47 9.74 13.47 -5.29
CA LYS A 47 8.52 12.69 -5.57
C LYS A 47 8.40 12.35 -7.06
N GLU A 48 8.62 13.32 -7.93
CA GLU A 48 8.53 13.14 -9.39
C GLU A 48 9.54 12.12 -9.93
N GLU A 49 10.77 12.12 -9.42
CA GLU A 49 11.79 11.15 -9.83
C GLU A 49 11.42 9.74 -9.39
N ARG A 50 10.93 9.59 -8.15
CA ARG A 50 10.46 8.31 -7.62
C ARG A 50 9.28 7.79 -8.43
N VAL A 51 8.30 8.65 -8.74
CA VAL A 51 7.15 8.31 -9.59
C VAL A 51 7.64 7.89 -10.97
N LYS A 52 8.47 8.70 -11.64
CA LYS A 52 9.01 8.36 -12.97
C LYS A 52 9.76 7.03 -12.96
N LYS A 53 10.60 6.76 -11.96
CA LYS A 53 11.31 5.47 -11.84
C LYS A 53 10.38 4.31 -11.48
N LEU A 54 9.32 4.56 -10.73
CA LEU A 54 8.33 3.52 -10.43
C LEU A 54 7.49 3.15 -11.65
N TRP A 55 7.13 4.13 -12.47
CA TRP A 55 6.37 3.92 -13.72
C TRP A 55 7.23 3.47 -14.89
N LYS A 56 8.56 3.64 -14.83
CA LYS A 56 9.46 3.01 -15.79
C LYS A 56 9.28 1.48 -15.71
N ASP A 57 9.19 0.87 -16.89
CA ASP A 57 9.06 -0.59 -17.07
C ASP A 57 10.27 -1.35 -16.51
N ASP A 58 11.38 -0.63 -16.30
CA ASP A 58 12.60 -1.14 -15.70
C ASP A 58 12.33 -1.56 -14.22
N LEU A 59 12.11 -2.86 -14.03
CA LEU A 59 12.01 -3.50 -12.73
C LEU A 59 13.40 -3.59 -12.09
N ASN A 60 13.87 -2.46 -11.56
CA ASN A 60 15.09 -2.43 -10.77
C ASN A 60 14.97 -3.34 -9.54
N LYS A 61 16.08 -3.94 -9.12
CA LYS A 61 16.11 -4.85 -7.94
C LYS A 61 15.52 -4.16 -6.69
N VAL A 62 15.86 -2.89 -6.49
CA VAL A 62 15.34 -2.03 -5.42
C VAL A 62 13.81 -1.89 -5.48
N LYS A 63 13.25 -1.61 -6.66
CA LYS A 63 11.79 -1.53 -6.89
C LYS A 63 11.10 -2.85 -6.52
N THR A 64 11.71 -3.96 -6.92
CA THR A 64 11.18 -5.30 -6.66
C THR A 64 11.16 -5.61 -5.17
N GLU A 65 12.22 -5.28 -4.43
CA GLU A 65 12.29 -5.50 -2.98
C GLU A 65 11.30 -4.61 -2.22
N ILE A 66 11.20 -3.32 -2.55
CA ILE A 66 10.24 -2.39 -1.94
C ILE A 66 8.80 -2.89 -2.16
N LEU A 67 8.46 -3.32 -3.38
CA LEU A 67 7.14 -3.88 -3.66
C LEU A 67 6.90 -5.16 -2.87
N LYS A 68 7.88 -6.08 -2.78
CA LYS A 68 7.70 -7.31 -1.97
C LYS A 68 7.41 -6.99 -0.49
N GLU A 69 8.12 -6.06 0.11
CA GLU A 69 7.87 -5.60 1.49
C GLU A 69 6.46 -5.02 1.62
N LEU A 70 6.10 -4.10 0.72
CA LEU A 70 4.78 -3.46 0.71
C LEU A 70 3.63 -4.47 0.59
N TRP A 71 3.79 -5.48 -0.26
CA TRP A 71 2.81 -6.56 -0.43
C TRP A 71 2.75 -7.51 0.77
N LYS A 72 3.88 -7.81 1.42
CA LYS A 72 3.92 -8.62 2.65
C LYS A 72 3.14 -7.94 3.78
N GLU A 73 3.37 -6.65 3.98
CA GLU A 73 2.68 -5.88 5.03
C GLU A 73 1.18 -5.75 4.73
N LYS A 74 0.79 -5.48 3.47
CA LYS A 74 -0.62 -5.50 3.05
C LYS A 74 -1.30 -6.85 3.34
N LYS A 75 -0.62 -7.97 3.08
CA LYS A 75 -1.16 -9.31 3.38
C LYS A 75 -1.33 -9.54 4.88
N LYS A 76 -0.42 -9.03 5.73
CA LYS A 76 -0.55 -9.12 7.19
C LYS A 76 -1.73 -8.29 7.70
N GLY A 77 -1.96 -7.10 7.14
CA GLY A 77 -3.11 -6.25 7.45
C GLY A 77 -4.44 -6.96 7.16
N LYS A 78 -4.59 -7.50 5.95
CA LYS A 78 -5.82 -8.22 5.53
C LYS A 78 -6.14 -9.44 6.40
N LYS A 79 -5.13 -10.25 6.74
CA LYS A 79 -5.32 -11.42 7.61
C LYS A 79 -5.82 -11.05 9.01
N LYS A 80 -5.39 -9.90 9.56
CA LYS A 80 -5.87 -9.42 10.86
C LYS A 80 -7.32 -8.96 10.78
N GLU A 81 -7.72 -8.35 9.67
CA GLU A 81 -9.10 -7.89 9.48
C GLU A 81 -10.07 -9.05 9.24
N GLU A 82 -9.70 -10.04 8.43
CA GLU A 82 -10.49 -11.26 8.23
C GLU A 82 -10.70 -12.02 9.55
N LYS A 83 -9.66 -12.13 10.38
CA LYS A 83 -9.76 -12.76 11.69
C LYS A 83 -10.69 -11.98 12.63
N LYS A 84 -10.57 -10.65 12.69
CA LYS A 84 -11.49 -9.80 13.47
C LYS A 84 -12.95 -9.91 13.02
N ARG A 85 -13.23 -10.12 11.73
CA ARG A 85 -14.60 -10.34 11.23
C ARG A 85 -15.15 -11.72 11.60
N GLN A 86 -14.30 -12.74 11.71
CA GLN A 86 -14.70 -14.08 12.19
C GLN A 86 -14.94 -14.14 13.70
N ASP A 87 -14.19 -13.37 14.51
CA ASP A 87 -14.38 -13.30 15.98
C ASP A 87 -15.61 -12.47 16.42
N VAL A 88 -16.34 -11.84 15.48
CA VAL A 88 -17.55 -11.03 15.73
C VAL A 88 -18.84 -11.81 15.38
N ILE A 89 -18.74 -13.08 14.98
CA ILE A 89 -19.87 -13.97 14.67
C ILE A 89 -20.10 -14.95 15.82
#